data_AF-A0A6V8EXL9-F1
#
_entry.id   AF-A0A6V8EXL9-F1
#
_cell.length_a   1.000
_cell.length_b   1.000
_cell.length_c   1.000
_cell.angle_alpha   90.00
_cell.angle_beta   90.00
_cell.angle_gamma   90.00
#
_symmetry.space_group_name_H-M   'P 1'
#
loop_
_entity.id
_entity.type
_entity.pdbx_description
1 polymer ?
#
loop_
_entity_poly.entity_id
_entity_poly.type
_entity_poly.pdbx_seq_one_letter_code
_entity_poly.pdbx_strand_id
1 'polypeptide(L)'
;MTRLSEPARLTLYVDGSCDGNQNVDATTPAGWGVVVVLGDSGLGRGSGEILTELSGPVSTSPEDEEFIGAEVGSNNTAELSGLFAALRWLLTEENE
;
A
#
# COMPACT_ATOMS: atom_id res chain seq x y z
N MET A 1 -31.20 3.95 19.26
CA MET A 1 -30.04 3.53 18.45
C MET A 1 -28.83 4.24 19.00
N THR A 2 -27.95 3.52 19.70
CA THR A 2 -26.66 4.04 20.15
C THR A 2 -25.85 4.36 18.89
N ARG A 3 -25.51 5.63 18.66
CA ARG A 3 -24.48 5.95 17.65
C ARG A 3 -23.20 5.30 18.16
N LEU A 4 -22.64 4.39 17.37
CA LEU A 4 -21.26 3.95 17.59
C LEU A 4 -20.38 5.20 17.61
N SER A 5 -19.39 5.26 18.50
CA SER A 5 -18.35 6.29 18.46
C SER A 5 -17.79 6.36 17.03
N GLU A 6 -17.42 7.55 16.56
CA GLU A 6 -16.78 7.64 15.25
C GLU A 6 -15.57 6.69 15.25
N PRO A 7 -15.51 5.74 14.30
CA PRO A 7 -14.40 4.80 14.25
C PRO A 7 -13.10 5.58 14.08
N ALA A 8 -12.00 5.02 14.60
CA ALA A 8 -10.67 5.56 14.36
C ALA A 8 -10.51 5.77 12.85
N ARG A 9 -10.32 7.03 12.42
CA ARG A 9 -10.20 7.36 11.01
C ARG A 9 -8.77 7.10 10.57
N LEU A 10 -8.50 5.88 10.12
CA LEU A 10 -7.28 5.54 9.41
C LEU A 10 -7.38 5.99 7.96
N THR A 11 -6.32 6.62 7.48
CA THR A 11 -6.14 6.97 6.07
C THR A 11 -4.88 6.28 5.57
N LEU A 12 -5.03 5.49 4.51
CA LEU A 12 -3.94 4.79 3.86
C LEU A 12 -3.57 5.56 2.59
N TYR A 13 -2.34 6.05 2.54
CA TYR A 13 -1.75 6.65 1.36
C TYR A 13 -0.90 5.59 0.67
N VAL A 14 -1.18 5.32 -0.60
CA VAL A 14 -0.51 4.28 -1.38
C VAL A 14 0.02 4.91 -2.66
N ASP A 15 1.25 4.59 -3.02
CA ASP A 15 1.84 4.97 -4.29
C ASP A 15 2.67 3.81 -4.86
N GLY A 16 2.85 3.81 -6.19
CA GLY A 16 3.54 2.77 -6.92
C GLY A 16 4.21 3.31 -8.18
N SER A 17 5.43 2.84 -8.44
CA SER A 17 6.22 3.31 -9.58
C SER A 17 7.06 2.18 -10.18
N CYS A 18 7.42 2.33 -11.45
CA CYS A 18 8.34 1.45 -12.16
C CYS A 18 9.28 2.25 -13.07
N ASP A 19 10.41 1.63 -13.39
CA ASP A 19 11.37 2.17 -14.34
C ASP A 19 10.86 1.97 -15.78
N GLY A 20 10.31 3.03 -16.39
CA GLY A 20 9.93 3.03 -17.80
C GLY A 20 8.61 2.29 -18.10
N ASN A 21 7.48 2.94 -17.83
CA ASN A 21 6.13 2.37 -17.90
C ASN A 21 5.53 2.25 -19.34
N GLN A 22 6.28 1.73 -20.32
CA GLN A 22 5.82 1.57 -21.72
C GLN A 22 6.07 0.17 -22.29
N ASN A 23 7.13 -0.53 -21.86
CA ASN A 23 7.49 -1.88 -22.32
C ASN A 23 7.96 -2.74 -21.14
N VAL A 24 7.09 -2.88 -20.15
CA VAL A 24 7.39 -3.55 -18.88
C VAL A 24 7.29 -5.07 -19.01
N ASP A 25 8.08 -5.77 -18.20
CA ASP A 25 8.13 -7.22 -18.10
C ASP A 25 8.32 -7.68 -16.64
N ALA A 26 8.42 -9.00 -16.43
CA ALA A 26 8.60 -9.60 -15.11
C ALA A 26 9.88 -9.18 -14.38
N THR A 27 10.88 -8.67 -15.11
CA THR A 27 12.18 -8.23 -14.57
C THR A 27 12.28 -6.72 -14.41
N THR A 28 11.27 -5.97 -14.89
CA THR A 28 11.25 -4.51 -14.78
C THR A 28 11.18 -4.10 -13.31
N PRO A 29 12.12 -3.28 -12.82
CA PRO A 29 12.07 -2.78 -11.46
C PRO A 29 10.81 -1.95 -11.23
N ALA A 30 10.02 -2.36 -10.24
CA ALA A 30 8.86 -1.63 -9.75
C ALA A 30 8.79 -1.75 -8.23
N GLY A 31 8.27 -0.72 -7.58
CA GLY A 31 8.20 -0.65 -6.13
C GLY A 31 7.02 0.18 -5.66
N TRP A 32 6.60 -0.10 -4.43
CA TRP A 32 5.41 0.47 -3.82
C TRP A 32 5.74 1.08 -2.46
N GLY A 33 4.93 2.04 -2.04
CA GLY A 33 5.02 2.68 -0.73
C GLY A 33 3.63 2.87 -0.12
N VAL A 34 3.56 2.76 1.21
CA VAL A 34 2.35 2.98 2.00
C VAL A 34 2.68 3.86 3.20
N VAL A 35 1.83 4.84 3.49
CA VAL A 35 1.83 5.60 4.74
C VAL A 35 0.46 5.46 5.40
N VAL A 36 0.45 5.03 6.65
CA VAL A 36 -0.78 4.90 7.45
C VAL A 36 -0.87 6.10 8.40
N VAL A 37 -1.96 6.85 8.32
CA VAL A 37 -2.18 8.06 9.11
C VAL A 37 -3.46 7.94 9.94
N LEU A 38 -3.34 8.19 11.24
CA LEU A 38 -4.47 8.28 12.16
C LEU A 38 -5.00 9.71 12.25
N GLY A 39 -6.33 9.86 12.13
CA GLY A 39 -7.02 11.12 12.40
C GLY A 39 -6.81 12.18 11.32
N ASP A 40 -6.36 11.80 10.12
CA ASP A 40 -6.25 12.74 9.02
C ASP A 40 -7.64 13.26 8.59
N SER A 41 -7.70 14.56 8.30
CA SER A 41 -8.89 15.23 7.78
C SER A 41 -9.23 14.82 6.35
N GLY A 42 -8.24 14.28 5.60
CA GLY A 42 -8.36 13.96 4.17
C GLY A 42 -8.30 15.20 3.27
N LEU A 43 -7.89 16.36 3.81
CA LEU A 43 -7.70 17.60 3.06
C LEU A 43 -6.27 17.75 2.51
N GLY A 44 -5.39 16.75 2.72
CA GLY A 44 -4.03 16.77 2.21
C GLY A 44 -3.14 17.88 2.81
N ARG A 45 -3.44 18.32 4.05
CA ARG A 45 -2.70 19.40 4.74
C ARG A 45 -1.71 18.89 5.78
N GLY A 46 -1.42 17.59 5.79
CA GLY A 46 -0.56 16.98 6.80
C GLY A 46 -1.16 16.98 8.21
N SER A 47 -2.50 16.86 8.31
CA SER A 47 -3.17 16.61 9.59
C SER A 47 -3.08 15.12 9.95
N GLY A 48 -3.04 14.82 11.25
CA GLY A 48 -3.00 13.45 11.75
C GLY A 48 -1.60 13.01 12.17
N GLU A 49 -1.52 11.76 12.62
CA GLU A 49 -0.29 11.12 13.10
C GLU A 49 0.08 9.97 12.17
N ILE A 50 1.34 9.93 11.71
CA ILE A 50 1.86 8.77 10.97
C ILE A 50 2.04 7.63 11.95
N LEU A 51 1.33 6.52 11.73
CA LEU A 51 1.47 5.30 12.53
C LEU A 51 2.60 4.42 12.02
N THR A 52 2.69 4.26 10.70
CA THR A 52 3.72 3.45 10.07
C THR A 52 3.93 3.85 8.60
N GLU A 53 5.10 3.47 8.08
CA GLU A 53 5.49 3.58 6.69
C GLU A 53 6.00 2.21 6.22
N LEU A 54 5.47 1.72 5.10
CA LEU A 54 5.85 0.43 4.51
C LEU A 54 6.31 0.67 3.07
N SER A 55 7.27 -0.12 2.62
CA SER A 55 7.67 -0.11 1.21
C SER A 55 8.27 -1.45 0.82
N GLY A 56 8.26 -1.75 -0.47
CA GLY A 56 8.84 -2.97 -1.00
C GLY A 56 8.86 -3.02 -2.53
N PRO A 57 9.55 -4.00 -3.10
CA PRO A 57 9.50 -4.27 -4.53
C PRO A 57 8.17 -4.92 -4.91
N VAL A 58 7.79 -4.82 -6.18
CA VAL A 58 6.80 -5.73 -6.79
C VAL A 58 7.44 -7.10 -6.95
N SER A 59 6.80 -8.13 -6.42
CA SER A 59 7.23 -9.51 -6.65
C SER A 59 6.48 -10.14 -7.81
N THR A 60 7.22 -10.65 -8.80
CA THR A 60 6.70 -11.36 -9.98
C THR A 60 7.00 -12.85 -9.96
N SER A 61 7.67 -13.34 -8.91
CA SER A 61 8.04 -14.75 -8.75
C SER A 61 7.02 -15.48 -7.88
N PRO A 62 6.36 -16.54 -8.35
CA PRO A 62 5.44 -17.34 -7.53
C PRO A 62 6.07 -18.04 -6.33
N GLU A 63 7.40 -18.08 -6.26
CA GLU A 63 8.15 -18.66 -5.13
C GLU A 63 8.38 -17.64 -3.99
N ASP A 64 8.12 -16.36 -4.23
CA ASP A 64 8.25 -15.31 -3.23
C ASP A 64 7.01 -15.26 -2.32
N GLU A 65 7.23 -15.13 -1.01
CA GLU A 65 6.16 -15.01 -0.01
C GLU A 65 5.30 -13.76 -0.24
N GLU A 66 5.89 -12.73 -0.85
CA GLU A 66 5.23 -11.46 -1.17
C GLU A 66 4.53 -11.48 -2.54
N PHE A 67 4.52 -12.63 -3.23
CA PHE A 67 3.86 -12.76 -4.52
C PHE A 67 2.33 -12.82 -4.40
N ILE A 68 1.68 -11.86 -5.05
CA ILE A 68 0.21 -11.74 -5.06
C ILE A 68 -0.40 -11.89 -6.46
N GLY A 69 0.37 -12.39 -7.42
CA GLY A 69 -0.09 -12.60 -8.80
C GLY A 69 0.37 -11.54 -9.81
N ALA A 70 1.36 -10.71 -9.49
CA ALA A 70 1.89 -9.74 -10.46
C ALA A 70 2.71 -10.45 -11.55
N GLU A 71 2.34 -10.28 -12.81
CA GLU A 71 3.07 -10.90 -13.94
C GLU A 71 4.22 -10.03 -14.48
N VAL A 72 4.17 -8.72 -14.22
CA VAL A 72 5.16 -7.72 -14.68
C VAL A 72 5.41 -6.66 -13.62
N GLY A 73 6.57 -5.99 -13.67
CA GLY A 73 6.86 -4.81 -12.88
C GLY A 73 6.41 -3.54 -13.59
N SER A 74 5.23 -3.04 -13.25
CA SER A 74 4.60 -1.82 -13.80
C SER A 74 4.15 -0.86 -12.70
N ASN A 75 3.78 0.37 -13.06
CA ASN A 75 3.13 1.29 -12.11
C ASN A 75 1.85 0.65 -11.52
N ASN A 76 1.01 0.05 -12.37
CA ASN A 76 -0.27 -0.53 -11.93
C ASN A 76 -0.07 -1.67 -10.93
N THR A 77 0.88 -2.57 -11.21
CA THR A 77 1.19 -3.69 -10.30
C THR A 77 1.83 -3.18 -9.01
N ALA A 78 2.62 -2.11 -9.05
CA ALA A 78 3.15 -1.47 -7.85
C ALA A 78 2.04 -0.84 -7.00
N GLU A 79 1.15 -0.04 -7.57
CA GLU A 79 0.03 0.57 -6.85
C GLU A 79 -0.86 -0.49 -6.19
N LEU A 80 -1.18 -1.58 -6.92
CA LEU A 80 -1.96 -2.69 -6.38
C LEU A 80 -1.21 -3.47 -5.29
N SER A 81 0.11 -3.66 -5.43
CA SER A 81 0.94 -4.31 -4.42
C SER A 81 1.00 -3.49 -3.13
N GLY A 82 1.13 -2.16 -3.24
CA GLY A 82 1.06 -1.25 -2.10
C GLY A 82 -0.32 -1.29 -1.43
N LEU A 83 -1.40 -1.33 -2.21
CA LEU A 83 -2.75 -1.45 -1.65
C LEU A 83 -2.92 -2.77 -0.90
N PHE A 84 -2.43 -3.88 -1.45
CA PHE A 84 -2.44 -5.18 -0.78
C PHE A 84 -1.64 -5.14 0.53
N ALA A 85 -0.44 -4.57 0.53
CA ALA A 85 0.39 -4.44 1.72
C ALA A 85 -0.32 -3.62 2.81
N ALA A 86 -1.01 -2.53 2.43
CA ALA A 86 -1.79 -1.71 3.34
C ALA A 86 -2.99 -2.49 3.95
N LEU A 87 -3.70 -3.27 3.14
CA LEU A 87 -4.81 -4.12 3.60
C LEU A 87 -4.31 -5.25 4.52
N ARG A 88 -3.16 -5.87 4.19
CA ARG A 88 -2.55 -6.89 5.03
C ARG A 88 -2.17 -6.32 6.39
N TRP A 89 -1.56 -5.13 6.43
CA TRP A 89 -1.23 -4.42 7.66
C TRP A 89 -2.46 -4.18 8.54
N LEU A 90 -3.58 -3.72 7.95
CA LEU A 90 -4.85 -3.56 8.68
C LEU A 90 -5.35 -4.87 9.32
N LEU A 91 -5.14 -6.01 8.64
CA LEU A 91 -5.62 -7.30 9.13
C LEU A 91 -4.71 -7.93 10.19
N THR A 92 -3.39 -7.69 10.13
CA THR A 92 -2.42 -8.36 11.01
C THR A 92 -1.89 -7.48 12.12
N GLU A 93 -1.58 -6.21 11.84
CA GLU A 93 -0.84 -5.34 12.77
C GLU A 93 -1.72 -4.32 13.51
N GLU A 94 -2.90 -3.95 13.00
CA GLU A 94 -3.85 -3.11 13.76
C GLU A 94 -4.39 -3.84 15.01
N ASN A 95 -4.29 -5.17 15.03
CA ASN A 95 -4.86 -6.02 16.08
C ASN A 95 -3.88 -6.35 17.23
N GLU A 96 -2.66 -5.83 17.21
CA GLU A 96 -1.69 -5.90 18.31
C GLU A 96 -1.70 -4.63 19.18
#